data_AF-A0A239F620-F1
#
_entry.id   AF-A0A239F620-F1
#
_cell.length_a   1.000
_cell.length_b   1.000
_cell.length_c   1.000
_cell.angle_alpha   90.00
_cell.angle_beta   90.00
_cell.angle_gamma   90.00
#
_symmetry.space_group_name_H-M   'P 1'
#
loop_
_entity.id
_entity.type
_entity.pdbx_description
1 polymer ?
#
loop_
_entity_poly.entity_id
_entity_poly.type
_entity_poly.pdbx_seq_one_letter_code
_entity_poly.pdbx_strand_id
1 'polypeptide(L)'
;MKKPILILLIVVNTIIMMAFTFYLMKLPWLAGDEKFLIWSTTALNFANRERPDSEDFALINTSYDLQLIDRYDEFGFPVGNQAITDRQKLAQLLKVINDGDSKPKYVIIDVHFVDSSSYDDELELELNKLDNVILSAHINEYDEVEKPLFQDVNFGISDYLIGSAFDGVYKYQLIYNDTSKLLPLKVYETINNIEVSKRGPFLNVGREWTLNNFIMNYRILQKDIYDLEAGFNPVSLGELLYLTDQDIQQFVADKVIVIGDFFENDMHETVLEITAGPLILLNAFLSLIHNDTIINPWFFLLLAAAYGYLSYMAFAEGDLIEQKIKKLKSLKMTRYLAGFASYFLILTITSILTFWLFNIHINVFFIAIAFYILDRLSALIFYRTSPSKS
;
A
#
# COMPACT_ATOMS: atom_id res chain seq x y z
N MET A 1 -8.60 33.35 -29.70
CA MET A 1 -8.46 33.75 -28.28
C MET A 1 -7.22 34.64 -28.11
N LYS A 2 -7.24 35.66 -27.23
CA LYS A 2 -6.04 36.47 -26.94
C LYS A 2 -5.00 35.61 -26.21
N LYS A 3 -3.72 35.70 -26.59
CA LYS A 3 -2.61 34.95 -25.97
C LYS A 3 -2.60 34.95 -24.42
N PRO A 4 -2.80 36.08 -23.70
CA PRO A 4 -2.79 36.06 -22.24
C PRO A 4 -3.94 35.23 -21.63
N ILE A 5 -5.11 35.22 -22.26
CA ILE A 5 -6.26 34.44 -21.79
C ILE A 5 -6.00 32.94 -22.00
N LEU A 6 -5.43 32.57 -23.15
CA LEU A 6 -5.04 31.18 -23.41
C LEU A 6 -4.04 30.66 -22.37
N ILE A 7 -2.99 31.43 -22.09
CA ILE A 7 -1.97 31.07 -21.09
C ILE A 7 -2.60 30.92 -19.71
N LEU A 8 -3.48 31.84 -19.31
CA LEU A 8 -4.19 31.75 -18.05
C LEU A 8 -5.04 30.47 -17.95
N LEU A 9 -5.81 30.13 -18.99
CA LEU A 9 -6.61 28.91 -19.02
C LEU A 9 -5.76 27.65 -18.92
N ILE A 10 -4.61 27.61 -19.60
CA ILE A 10 -3.65 26.49 -19.52
C ILE A 10 -3.15 26.34 -18.09
N VAL A 11 -2.64 27.41 -17.47
CA VAL A 11 -2.08 27.37 -16.11
C VAL A 11 -3.14 26.96 -15.09
N VAL A 12 -4.33 27.55 -15.15
CA VAL A 12 -5.43 27.21 -14.23
C VAL A 12 -5.84 25.75 -14.39
N ASN A 13 -6.01 25.27 -15.62
CA ASN A 13 -6.38 23.87 -15.85
C ASN A 13 -5.29 22.91 -15.39
N THR A 14 -4.00 23.22 -15.62
CA THR A 14 -2.89 22.42 -15.10
C THR A 14 -2.98 22.25 -13.59
N ILE A 15 -3.20 23.34 -12.84
CA ILE A 15 -3.34 23.29 -11.38
C ILE A 15 -4.56 22.45 -10.97
N ILE A 16 -5.70 22.61 -11.65
CA ILE A 16 -6.90 21.81 -11.40
C ILE A 16 -6.63 20.32 -11.63
N MET A 17 -5.97 19.96 -12.73
CA MET A 17 -5.67 18.58 -13.06
C MET A 17 -4.65 17.95 -12.11
N MET A 18 -3.67 18.72 -11.62
CA MET A 18 -2.78 18.29 -10.54
C MET A 18 -3.56 18.02 -9.25
N ALA A 19 -4.42 18.96 -8.82
CA ALA A 19 -5.26 18.77 -7.64
C ALA A 19 -6.20 17.56 -7.79
N PHE A 20 -6.79 17.37 -8.97
CA PHE A 20 -7.63 16.22 -9.29
C PHE A 20 -6.83 14.91 -9.25
N THR A 21 -5.59 14.91 -9.71
CA THR A 21 -4.70 13.74 -9.62
C THR A 21 -4.48 13.34 -8.17
N PHE A 22 -4.10 14.28 -7.30
CA PHE A 22 -3.90 13.98 -5.87
C PHE A 22 -5.20 13.58 -5.16
N TYR A 23 -6.34 14.12 -5.59
CA TYR A 23 -7.64 13.65 -5.11
C TYR A 23 -7.89 12.19 -5.49
N LEU A 24 -7.64 11.81 -6.74
CA LEU A 24 -7.79 10.41 -7.20
C LEU A 24 -6.81 9.48 -6.49
N MET A 25 -5.56 9.89 -6.30
CA MET A 25 -4.56 9.10 -5.58
C MET A 25 -4.88 8.94 -4.10
N LYS A 26 -5.62 9.88 -3.50
CA LYS A 26 -6.14 9.74 -2.14
C LYS A 26 -7.20 8.64 -2.05
N LEU A 27 -7.88 8.29 -3.14
CA LEU A 27 -8.89 7.24 -3.09
C LEU A 27 -8.22 5.85 -2.95
N PRO A 28 -8.80 4.94 -2.15
CA PRO A 28 -8.25 3.60 -1.98
C PRO A 28 -8.49 2.69 -3.19
N TRP A 29 -9.41 3.09 -4.08
CA TRP A 29 -9.77 2.34 -5.26
C TRP A 29 -8.73 2.47 -6.39
N LEU A 30 -8.65 1.44 -7.24
CA LEU A 30 -7.88 1.45 -8.47
C LEU A 30 -8.75 1.29 -9.70
N ALA A 31 -8.48 2.14 -10.68
CA ALA A 31 -9.02 1.94 -12.03
C ALA A 31 -8.39 0.69 -12.68
N GLY A 32 -9.14 0.00 -13.54
CA GLY A 32 -8.66 -1.23 -14.18
C GLY A 32 -7.39 -1.04 -15.04
N ASP A 33 -7.23 0.13 -15.65
CA ASP A 33 -6.01 0.52 -16.37
C ASP A 33 -4.84 0.80 -15.43
N GLU A 34 -5.09 1.44 -14.28
CA GLU A 34 -4.08 1.64 -13.23
C GLU A 34 -3.56 0.28 -12.75
N LYS A 35 -4.44 -0.68 -12.49
CA LYS A 35 -4.07 -2.06 -12.11
C LYS A 35 -3.18 -2.74 -13.16
N PHE A 36 -3.55 -2.66 -14.44
CA PHE A 36 -2.73 -3.25 -15.51
C PHE A 36 -1.35 -2.60 -15.62
N LEU A 37 -1.27 -1.28 -15.47
CA LEU A 37 0.00 -0.55 -15.48
C LEU A 37 0.87 -0.92 -14.29
N ILE A 38 0.30 -0.99 -13.09
CA ILE A 38 1.02 -1.46 -11.89
C ILE A 38 1.54 -2.86 -12.11
N TRP A 39 0.67 -3.80 -12.47
CA TRP A 39 1.07 -5.19 -12.70
C TRP A 39 2.20 -5.31 -13.74
N SER A 40 2.06 -4.66 -14.90
CA SER A 40 3.05 -4.76 -15.97
C SER A 40 4.38 -4.14 -15.59
N THR A 41 4.37 -2.99 -14.91
CA THR A 41 5.61 -2.30 -14.50
C THR A 41 6.30 -3.00 -13.32
N THR A 42 5.55 -3.50 -12.33
CA THR A 42 6.08 -4.34 -11.25
C THR A 42 6.65 -5.65 -11.79
N ALA A 43 5.97 -6.30 -12.75
CA ALA A 43 6.46 -7.51 -13.40
C ALA A 43 7.77 -7.26 -14.17
N LEU A 44 7.93 -6.11 -14.82
CA LEU A 44 9.18 -5.73 -15.50
C LEU A 44 10.33 -5.48 -14.50
N ASN A 45 10.02 -4.95 -13.32
CA ASN A 45 11.01 -4.71 -12.26
C ASN A 45 11.32 -5.92 -11.38
N PHE A 46 10.56 -7.00 -11.53
CA PHE A 46 10.65 -8.19 -10.69
C PHE A 46 12.06 -8.80 -10.59
N ALA A 47 12.82 -8.80 -11.69
CA ALA A 47 14.16 -9.37 -11.76
C ALA A 47 15.22 -8.47 -11.12
N ASN A 48 14.99 -7.16 -11.08
CA ASN A 48 15.92 -6.16 -10.54
C ASN A 48 15.44 -5.62 -9.18
N ARG A 49 14.52 -6.33 -8.50
CA ARG A 49 14.04 -5.89 -7.20
C ARG A 49 15.21 -5.86 -6.20
N GLU A 50 15.33 -4.78 -5.45
CA GLU A 50 16.29 -4.72 -4.36
C GLU A 50 15.68 -5.46 -3.17
N ARG A 51 16.30 -6.58 -2.82
CA ARG A 51 15.93 -7.37 -1.64
C ARG A 51 16.73 -6.83 -0.45
N PRO A 52 16.10 -6.68 0.74
CA PRO A 52 16.85 -6.37 1.93
C PRO A 52 17.74 -7.56 2.33
N ASP A 53 18.63 -7.34 3.30
CA ASP A 53 19.42 -8.45 3.85
C ASP A 53 18.50 -9.35 4.69
N SER A 54 18.55 -10.66 4.47
CA SER A 54 17.78 -11.63 5.27
C SER A 54 18.21 -11.64 6.72
N GLU A 55 19.47 -11.30 7.02
CA GLU A 55 19.98 -11.27 8.40
C GLU A 55 19.34 -10.17 9.26
N ASP A 56 18.67 -9.18 8.65
CA ASP A 56 17.95 -8.13 9.38
C ASP A 56 16.60 -8.61 9.94
N PHE A 57 16.13 -9.81 9.59
CA PHE A 57 14.79 -10.31 9.92
C PHE A 57 14.82 -11.67 10.62
N ALA A 58 13.89 -11.83 11.56
CA ALA A 58 13.56 -13.12 12.16
C ALA A 58 12.08 -13.40 11.89
N LEU A 59 11.80 -14.29 10.94
CA LEU A 59 10.42 -14.65 10.58
C LEU A 59 10.03 -15.90 11.36
N ILE A 60 8.91 -15.82 12.09
CA ILE A 60 8.43 -16.89 12.97
C ILE A 60 7.02 -17.27 12.54
N ASN A 61 6.86 -18.52 12.13
CA ASN A 61 5.60 -19.02 11.59
C ASN A 61 4.69 -19.61 12.67
N THR A 62 3.41 -19.24 12.65
CA THR A 62 2.40 -19.75 13.58
C THR A 62 1.35 -20.66 12.95
N SER A 63 1.40 -20.92 11.63
CA SER A 63 0.34 -21.67 10.89
C SER A 63 -0.04 -23.01 11.51
N TYR A 64 0.93 -23.70 12.12
CA TYR A 64 0.76 -25.05 12.68
C TYR A 64 0.74 -25.08 14.20
N ASP A 65 0.94 -23.93 14.85
CA ASP A 65 1.02 -23.78 16.30
C ASP A 65 -0.29 -23.20 16.83
N LEU A 66 -1.32 -24.04 16.80
CA LEU A 66 -2.68 -23.70 17.20
C LEU A 66 -3.05 -24.39 18.53
N GLN A 67 -3.82 -23.69 19.35
CA GLN A 67 -4.50 -24.24 20.52
C GLN A 67 -6.02 -24.16 20.33
N LEU A 68 -6.75 -25.09 20.94
CA LEU A 68 -8.21 -25.07 20.93
C LEU A 68 -8.71 -24.35 22.19
N ILE A 69 -9.63 -23.41 21.98
CA ILE A 69 -10.40 -22.76 23.05
C ILE A 69 -11.89 -23.06 22.86
N ASP A 70 -12.67 -22.93 23.92
CA ASP A 70 -14.11 -23.07 23.85
C ASP A 70 -14.70 -21.95 22.98
N ARG A 71 -15.59 -22.31 22.05
CA ARG A 71 -16.37 -21.36 21.25
C ARG A 71 -17.75 -21.22 21.86
N TYR A 72 -18.16 -19.98 22.07
CA TYR A 72 -19.47 -19.64 22.66
C TYR A 72 -20.42 -19.08 21.59
N ASP A 73 -21.72 -19.30 21.77
CA ASP A 73 -22.75 -18.61 20.97
C ASP A 73 -23.04 -17.19 21.48
N GLU A 74 -23.96 -16.49 20.83
CA GLU A 74 -24.41 -15.14 21.19
C GLU A 74 -24.98 -15.04 22.62
N PHE A 75 -25.32 -16.17 23.25
CA PHE A 75 -25.87 -16.25 24.60
C PHE A 75 -24.83 -16.72 25.63
N GLY A 76 -23.59 -16.96 25.21
CA GLY A 76 -22.51 -17.42 26.09
C GLY A 76 -22.54 -18.90 26.42
N PHE A 77 -23.24 -19.74 25.63
CA PHE A 77 -23.21 -21.19 25.79
C PHE A 77 -22.12 -21.81 24.92
N PRO A 78 -21.34 -22.79 25.44
CA PRO A 78 -20.32 -23.47 24.66
C PRO A 78 -20.95 -24.30 23.54
N VAL A 79 -20.61 -23.99 22.30
CA VAL A 79 -21.11 -24.68 21.08
C VAL A 79 -20.07 -25.58 20.43
N GLY A 80 -18.83 -25.55 20.90
CA GLY A 80 -17.74 -26.37 20.40
C GLY A 80 -16.40 -25.74 20.74
N ASN A 81 -15.40 -26.00 19.90
CA ASN A 81 -14.07 -25.41 20.02
C ASN A 81 -13.74 -24.59 18.78
N GLN A 82 -12.89 -23.59 18.94
CA GLN A 82 -12.24 -22.87 17.85
C GLN A 82 -10.72 -22.90 18.02
N ALA A 83 -10.00 -22.90 16.90
CA ALA A 83 -8.56 -22.86 16.90
C ALA A 83 -8.08 -21.40 16.89
N ILE A 84 -7.15 -21.09 17.79
CA ILE A 84 -6.42 -19.82 17.83
C ILE A 84 -4.92 -20.12 17.88
N THR A 85 -4.06 -19.14 17.62
CA THR A 85 -2.61 -19.31 17.83
C THR A 85 -2.32 -19.68 19.29
N ASP A 86 -1.42 -20.65 19.49
CA ASP A 86 -1.00 -21.15 20.79
C ASP A 86 -0.37 -20.05 21.65
N ARG A 87 -1.13 -19.59 22.65
CA ARG A 87 -0.76 -18.46 23.51
C ARG A 87 0.33 -18.86 24.49
N GLN A 88 0.36 -20.13 24.90
CA GLN A 88 1.41 -20.66 25.78
C GLN A 88 2.76 -20.63 25.08
N LYS A 89 2.84 -21.10 23.82
CA LYS A 89 4.07 -21.06 23.04
C LYS A 89 4.55 -19.63 22.76
N LEU A 90 3.62 -18.73 22.44
CA LEU A 90 3.96 -17.31 22.27
C LEU A 90 4.53 -16.72 23.57
N ALA A 91 3.92 -16.99 24.72
CA ALA A 91 4.42 -16.51 26.01
C ALA A 91 5.81 -17.07 26.32
N GLN A 92 6.04 -18.36 26.07
CA GLN A 92 7.36 -18.99 26.22
C GLN A 92 8.43 -18.35 25.34
N LEU A 93 8.12 -18.10 24.06
CA LEU A 93 9.04 -17.43 23.15
C LEU A 93 9.37 -16.03 23.65
N LEU A 94 8.36 -15.22 23.98
CA LEU A 94 8.58 -13.84 24.44
C LEU A 94 9.36 -13.79 25.75
N LYS A 95 9.14 -14.75 26.65
CA LYS A 95 9.95 -14.91 27.85
C LYS A 95 11.42 -15.13 27.54
N VAL A 96 11.75 -16.03 26.62
CA VAL A 96 13.14 -16.29 26.21
C VAL A 96 13.79 -15.04 25.60
N ILE A 97 13.03 -14.28 24.81
CA ILE A 97 13.46 -12.99 24.24
C ILE A 97 13.68 -11.94 25.35
N ASN A 98 12.80 -11.88 26.34
CA ASN A 98 12.89 -10.98 27.49
C ASN A 98 14.05 -11.30 28.43
N ASP A 99 14.41 -12.58 28.56
CA ASP A 99 15.52 -13.03 29.40
C ASP A 99 16.89 -12.84 28.71
N GLY A 100 16.92 -12.57 27.41
CA GLY A 100 18.15 -12.34 26.65
C GLY A 100 18.77 -10.96 26.83
N ASP A 101 20.10 -10.89 26.79
CA ASP A 101 20.86 -9.63 26.89
C ASP A 101 20.72 -8.76 25.64
N SER A 102 20.61 -9.39 24.46
CA SER A 102 20.47 -8.70 23.17
C SER A 102 18.99 -8.66 22.79
N LYS A 103 18.43 -7.45 22.70
CA LYS A 103 17.03 -7.24 22.36
C LYS A 103 16.83 -7.20 20.84
N PRO A 104 15.65 -7.58 20.34
CA PRO A 104 15.31 -7.35 18.94
C PRO A 104 15.27 -5.84 18.65
N LYS A 105 15.40 -5.46 17.38
CA LYS A 105 15.12 -4.08 16.93
C LYS A 105 13.65 -3.75 17.14
N TYR A 106 12.76 -4.66 16.73
CA TYR A 106 11.32 -4.52 16.86
C TYR A 106 10.62 -5.87 16.73
N VAL A 107 9.45 -6.03 17.32
CA VAL A 107 8.63 -7.26 17.26
C VAL A 107 7.26 -6.94 16.70
N ILE A 108 6.93 -7.51 15.55
CA ILE A 108 5.62 -7.44 14.91
C ILE A 108 4.90 -8.76 15.16
N ILE A 109 3.73 -8.71 15.79
CA ILE A 109 2.91 -9.91 16.05
C ILE A 109 1.60 -9.77 15.28
N ASP A 110 1.57 -10.43 14.12
CA ASP A 110 0.41 -10.51 13.25
C ASP A 110 -0.46 -11.71 13.61
N VAL A 111 -1.14 -11.58 14.75
CA VAL A 111 -2.04 -12.57 15.30
C VAL A 111 -3.27 -11.86 15.84
N HIS A 112 -4.46 -12.40 15.56
CA HIS A 112 -5.72 -11.85 16.05
C HIS A 112 -5.90 -12.22 17.54
N PHE A 113 -5.86 -11.23 18.42
CA PHE A 113 -6.00 -11.38 19.88
C PHE A 113 -7.36 -10.89 20.36
N VAL A 114 -8.44 -11.54 19.98
CA VAL A 114 -9.81 -11.16 20.40
C VAL A 114 -10.49 -12.19 21.28
N ASP A 115 -10.20 -13.47 21.04
CA ASP A 115 -10.69 -14.55 21.88
C ASP A 115 -9.73 -14.82 23.03
N SER A 116 -10.31 -15.00 24.22
CA SER A 116 -9.55 -15.23 25.44
C SER A 116 -9.05 -16.67 25.56
N SER A 117 -7.94 -16.83 26.27
CA SER A 117 -7.35 -18.12 26.62
C SER A 117 -6.86 -18.18 28.06
N SER A 118 -6.63 -19.38 28.57
CA SER A 118 -6.06 -19.59 29.90
C SER A 118 -4.61 -19.14 30.07
N TYR A 119 -3.93 -18.74 28.99
CA TYR A 119 -2.53 -18.32 28.99
C TYR A 119 -2.35 -16.83 28.72
N ASP A 120 -3.45 -16.07 28.61
CA ASP A 120 -3.40 -14.65 28.28
C ASP A 120 -2.69 -13.83 29.36
N ASP A 121 -2.87 -14.16 30.64
CA ASP A 121 -2.17 -13.49 31.75
C ASP A 121 -0.63 -13.65 31.65
N GLU A 122 -0.15 -14.84 31.26
CA GLU A 122 1.28 -15.11 31.09
C GLU A 122 1.82 -14.38 29.86
N LEU A 123 1.06 -14.39 28.76
CA LEU A 123 1.43 -13.70 27.53
C LEU A 123 1.46 -12.18 27.73
N GLU A 124 0.46 -11.61 28.39
CA GLU A 124 0.38 -10.17 28.69
C GLU A 124 1.56 -9.72 29.54
N LEU A 125 1.95 -10.52 30.53
CA LEU A 125 3.12 -10.24 31.37
C LEU A 125 4.40 -10.12 30.55
N GLU A 126 4.61 -10.99 29.57
CA GLU A 126 5.80 -10.97 28.72
C GLU A 126 5.73 -9.87 27.64
N LEU A 127 4.54 -9.60 27.08
CA LEU A 127 4.34 -8.50 26.15
C LEU A 127 4.66 -7.14 26.77
N ASN A 128 4.20 -6.92 28.01
CA ASN A 128 4.39 -5.67 28.73
C ASN A 128 5.86 -5.37 29.13
N LYS A 129 6.77 -6.34 28.99
CA LYS A 129 8.22 -6.12 29.19
C LYS A 129 8.92 -5.59 27.94
N LEU A 130 8.27 -5.65 26.77
CA LEU A 130 8.82 -5.19 25.50
C LEU A 130 8.27 -3.82 25.14
N ASP A 131 9.13 -2.79 25.14
CA ASP A 131 8.75 -1.45 24.67
C ASP A 131 8.64 -1.38 23.14
N ASN A 132 9.24 -2.34 22.44
CA ASN A 132 9.36 -2.39 20.99
C ASN A 132 8.58 -3.55 20.35
N VAL A 133 7.39 -3.83 20.88
CA VAL A 133 6.43 -4.77 20.31
C VAL A 133 5.20 -4.03 19.77
N ILE A 134 4.61 -4.56 18.70
CA ILE A 134 3.29 -4.14 18.22
C ILE A 134 2.42 -5.36 17.90
N LEU A 135 1.15 -5.27 18.29
CA LEU A 135 0.13 -6.26 17.97
C LEU A 135 -0.72 -5.81 16.78
N SER A 136 -1.19 -6.77 15.99
CA SER A 136 -2.23 -6.53 14.99
C SER A 136 -3.59 -6.25 15.63
N ALA A 137 -4.27 -5.24 15.11
CA ALA A 137 -5.67 -4.92 15.36
C ALA A 137 -6.43 -4.95 14.05
N HIS A 138 -7.71 -5.30 14.10
CA HIS A 138 -8.53 -5.46 12.91
C HIS A 138 -9.70 -4.48 12.87
N ILE A 139 -10.33 -4.32 11.71
CA ILE A 139 -11.52 -3.54 11.42
C ILE A 139 -12.65 -4.54 11.32
N ASN A 140 -13.62 -4.42 12.21
CA ASN A 140 -14.76 -5.32 12.24
C ASN A 140 -15.80 -4.99 11.14
N GLU A 141 -16.86 -5.79 11.08
CA GLU A 141 -17.97 -5.58 10.12
C GLU A 141 -18.71 -4.24 10.27
N TYR A 142 -18.52 -3.53 11.38
CA TYR A 142 -19.11 -2.22 11.69
C TYR A 142 -18.18 -1.04 11.37
N ASP A 143 -17.05 -1.29 10.71
CA ASP A 143 -16.03 -0.28 10.40
C ASP A 143 -15.31 0.30 11.64
N GLU A 144 -15.29 -0.46 12.73
CA GLU A 144 -14.67 -0.08 13.99
C GLU A 144 -13.38 -0.87 14.22
N VAL A 145 -12.40 -0.23 14.87
CA VAL A 145 -11.14 -0.88 15.22
C VAL A 145 -11.35 -1.82 16.41
N GLU A 146 -11.32 -3.12 16.13
CA GLU A 146 -11.27 -4.21 17.08
C GLU A 146 -9.84 -4.34 17.63
N LYS A 147 -9.67 -3.89 18.87
CA LYS A 147 -8.37 -3.88 19.55
C LYS A 147 -8.02 -5.27 20.08
N PRO A 148 -6.72 -5.59 20.20
CA PRO A 148 -6.31 -6.79 20.91
C PRO A 148 -6.75 -6.74 22.38
N LEU A 149 -6.89 -7.92 22.99
CA LEU A 149 -7.24 -8.09 24.40
C LEU A 149 -6.28 -7.34 25.34
N PHE A 150 -4.99 -7.29 24.99
CA PHE A 150 -3.92 -6.67 25.78
C PHE A 150 -3.91 -5.14 25.59
N GLN A 151 -4.52 -4.40 26.52
CA GLN A 151 -4.76 -2.94 26.36
C GLN A 151 -3.52 -2.07 26.55
N ASP A 152 -2.55 -2.52 27.34
CA ASP A 152 -1.33 -1.76 27.66
C ASP A 152 -0.23 -1.96 26.61
N VAL A 153 -0.45 -2.83 25.64
CA VAL A 153 0.50 -3.14 24.56
C VAL A 153 0.18 -2.30 23.32
N ASN A 154 1.20 -1.78 22.66
CA ASN A 154 1.02 -1.05 21.41
C ASN A 154 0.38 -1.94 20.35
N PHE A 155 -0.58 -1.39 19.60
CA PHE A 155 -1.21 -2.08 18.48
C PHE A 155 -1.32 -1.18 17.26
N GLY A 156 -1.42 -1.76 16.07
CA GLY A 156 -1.69 -1.04 14.83
C GLY A 156 -2.65 -1.83 13.96
N ILE A 157 -3.43 -1.12 13.12
CA ILE A 157 -4.34 -1.79 12.19
C ILE A 157 -3.53 -2.57 11.16
N SER A 158 -3.80 -3.87 11.02
CA SER A 158 -3.16 -4.74 10.03
C SER A 158 -3.99 -4.91 8.75
N ASP A 159 -5.28 -4.60 8.78
CA ASP A 159 -6.11 -4.70 7.58
C ASP A 159 -5.73 -3.69 6.52
N TYR A 160 -6.12 -4.02 5.31
CA TYR A 160 -5.93 -3.20 4.13
C TYR A 160 -7.20 -3.23 3.30
N LEU A 161 -7.39 -2.15 2.56
CA LEU A 161 -8.58 -1.99 1.73
C LEU A 161 -8.47 -2.90 0.51
N ILE A 162 -9.28 -3.95 0.49
CA ILE A 162 -9.49 -4.76 -0.70
C ILE A 162 -10.38 -3.95 -1.66
N GLY A 163 -9.81 -3.55 -2.80
CA GLY A 163 -10.51 -2.71 -3.77
C GLY A 163 -11.75 -3.42 -4.33
N SER A 164 -12.93 -2.85 -4.11
CA SER A 164 -14.20 -3.44 -4.57
C SER A 164 -14.29 -3.49 -6.09
N ALA A 165 -14.07 -4.70 -6.63
CA ALA A 165 -14.54 -5.26 -7.92
C ALA A 165 -13.67 -6.45 -8.35
N PHE A 166 -12.42 -6.54 -7.86
CA PHE A 166 -11.49 -7.64 -8.15
C PHE A 166 -10.58 -7.82 -6.94
N ASP A 167 -10.68 -8.99 -6.32
CA ASP A 167 -10.01 -9.33 -5.05
C ASP A 167 -8.49 -9.09 -5.13
N GLY A 168 -7.94 -8.49 -4.08
CA GLY A 168 -6.51 -8.39 -3.85
C GLY A 168 -5.99 -7.03 -3.34
N VAL A 169 -4.76 -7.05 -2.82
CA VAL A 169 -4.07 -5.91 -2.21
C VAL A 169 -3.24 -5.18 -3.27
N TYR A 170 -3.68 -3.98 -3.64
CA TYR A 170 -3.03 -3.16 -4.66
C TYR A 170 -2.51 -1.82 -4.12
N LYS A 171 -3.27 -1.21 -3.19
CA LYS A 171 -2.90 0.01 -2.48
C LYS A 171 -2.90 -0.28 -0.99
N TYR A 172 -1.83 0.15 -0.33
CA TYR A 172 -1.73 0.10 1.11
C TYR A 172 -2.00 1.50 1.68
N GLN A 173 -2.73 1.54 2.79
CA GLN A 173 -3.09 2.77 3.50
C GLN A 173 -2.17 2.97 4.71
N LEU A 174 -1.82 4.20 5.06
CA LEU A 174 -0.97 4.48 6.23
C LEU A 174 -1.79 4.92 7.45
N ILE A 175 -2.87 5.67 7.23
CA ILE A 175 -3.80 6.14 8.26
C ILE A 175 -5.24 5.85 7.83
N TYR A 176 -5.92 5.04 8.64
CA TYR A 176 -7.33 4.68 8.56
C TYR A 176 -8.23 5.75 9.18
N ASN A 177 -9.36 6.08 8.51
CA ASN A 177 -10.37 7.06 8.95
C ASN A 177 -9.78 8.36 9.56
N ASP A 178 -8.66 8.83 9.00
CA ASP A 178 -7.93 10.05 9.36
C ASP A 178 -7.30 10.08 10.76
N THR A 179 -7.50 9.05 11.58
CA THR A 179 -7.09 9.01 12.99
C THR A 179 -6.24 7.80 13.34
N SER A 180 -6.56 6.62 12.82
CA SER A 180 -5.95 5.37 13.26
C SER A 180 -4.80 4.98 12.35
N LYS A 181 -3.58 4.95 12.88
CA LYS A 181 -2.39 4.55 12.13
C LYS A 181 -2.34 3.03 11.92
N LEU A 182 -2.01 2.59 10.71
CA LEU A 182 -1.77 1.17 10.43
C LEU A 182 -0.43 0.72 11.02
N LEU A 183 -0.31 -0.59 11.22
CA LEU A 183 0.81 -1.24 11.88
C LEU A 183 2.16 -0.86 11.25
N PRO A 184 2.38 -0.96 9.91
CA PRO A 184 3.68 -0.63 9.32
C PRO A 184 4.12 0.82 9.56
N LEU A 185 3.17 1.76 9.60
CA LEU A 185 3.45 3.16 9.90
C LEU A 185 3.94 3.32 11.35
N LYS A 186 3.26 2.68 12.31
CA LYS A 186 3.63 2.74 13.73
C LYS A 186 5.00 2.11 14.01
N VAL A 187 5.30 0.98 13.35
CA VAL A 187 6.63 0.35 13.41
C VAL A 187 7.69 1.35 12.92
N TYR A 188 7.46 1.94 11.75
CA TYR A 188 8.38 2.91 11.14
C TYR A 188 8.59 4.16 12.02
N GLU A 189 7.53 4.71 12.59
CA GLU A 189 7.59 5.84 13.54
C GLU A 189 8.43 5.50 14.78
N THR A 190 8.22 4.32 15.34
CA THR A 190 8.89 3.90 16.57
C THR A 190 10.38 3.65 16.33
N ILE A 191 10.74 2.91 15.27
CA ILE A 191 12.14 2.62 14.93
C ILE A 191 12.91 3.90 14.60
N ASN A 192 12.30 4.85 13.89
CA ASN A 192 12.97 6.09 13.48
C ASN A 192 12.82 7.23 14.49
N ASN A 193 12.05 7.04 15.57
CA ASN A 193 11.69 8.06 16.54
C ASN A 193 11.16 9.35 15.88
N ILE A 194 10.17 9.18 14.99
CA ILE A 194 9.50 10.28 14.29
C ILE A 194 7.98 10.21 14.49
N GLU A 195 7.31 11.34 14.26
CA GLU A 195 5.85 11.40 14.24
C GLU A 195 5.37 11.83 12.86
N VAL A 196 4.48 11.03 12.29
CA VAL A 196 3.81 11.27 11.02
C VAL A 196 2.53 12.03 11.28
N SER A 197 2.42 13.19 10.62
CA SER A 197 1.26 14.06 10.72
C SER A 197 0.57 14.21 9.37
N LYS A 198 -0.75 14.14 9.37
CA LYS A 198 -1.56 14.35 8.18
C LYS A 198 -1.74 15.84 7.91
N ARG A 199 -1.52 16.28 6.67
CA ARG A 199 -1.80 17.65 6.21
C ARG A 199 -2.45 17.61 4.82
N GLY A 200 -3.78 17.66 4.82
CA GLY A 200 -4.57 17.58 3.60
C GLY A 200 -4.48 16.18 2.96
N PRO A 201 -4.14 16.07 1.66
CA PRO A 201 -3.97 14.78 0.99
C PRO A 201 -2.61 14.12 1.27
N PHE A 202 -1.68 14.82 1.93
CA PHE A 202 -0.33 14.36 2.19
C PHE A 202 -0.12 13.98 3.65
N LEU A 203 0.83 13.09 3.87
CA LEU A 203 1.42 12.80 5.16
C LEU A 203 2.82 13.38 5.20
N ASN A 204 3.17 14.04 6.30
CA ASN A 204 4.52 14.49 6.56
C ASN A 204 5.22 13.42 7.39
N VAL A 205 6.26 12.82 6.81
CA VAL A 205 7.09 11.76 7.40
C VAL A 205 8.49 12.32 7.62
N GLY A 206 8.75 12.84 8.82
CA GLY A 206 10.00 13.53 9.15
C GLY A 206 10.22 14.80 8.33
N ARG A 207 11.02 14.72 7.26
CA ARG A 207 11.28 15.84 6.31
C ARG A 207 10.63 15.65 4.95
N GLU A 208 10.02 14.50 4.75
CA GLU A 208 9.56 14.02 3.46
C GLU A 208 8.03 13.98 3.43
N TRP A 209 7.47 13.98 2.23
CA TRP A 209 6.03 13.99 2.02
C TRP A 209 5.62 12.75 1.25
N THR A 210 4.60 12.06 1.74
CA THR A 210 4.01 10.90 1.07
C THR A 210 2.50 11.03 0.98
N LEU A 211 1.86 10.12 0.26
CA LEU A 211 0.41 9.97 0.25
C LEU A 211 -0.02 8.98 1.31
N ASN A 212 -1.27 9.15 1.75
CA ASN A 212 -1.85 8.20 2.68
C ASN A 212 -2.05 6.80 2.05
N ASN A 213 -2.28 6.75 0.74
CA ASN A 213 -2.43 5.53 -0.03
C ASN A 213 -1.31 5.44 -1.06
N PHE A 214 -0.65 4.30 -1.14
CA PHE A 214 0.45 4.07 -2.07
C PHE A 214 0.43 2.65 -2.59
N ILE A 215 1.12 2.42 -3.70
CA ILE A 215 1.29 1.09 -4.27
C ILE A 215 2.55 0.52 -3.66
N MET A 216 2.40 -0.60 -2.97
CA MET A 216 3.48 -1.24 -2.25
C MET A 216 4.51 -1.81 -3.22
N ASN A 217 5.79 -1.65 -2.88
CA ASN A 217 6.85 -2.35 -3.58
C ASN A 217 7.11 -3.69 -2.88
N TYR A 218 6.83 -4.79 -3.57
CA TYR A 218 7.02 -6.14 -3.04
C TYR A 218 8.50 -6.55 -3.19
N ARG A 219 9.29 -6.23 -2.16
CA ARG A 219 10.73 -6.50 -2.08
C ARG A 219 11.02 -7.93 -1.65
N ILE A 220 10.22 -8.46 -0.72
CA ILE A 220 10.23 -9.86 -0.30
C ILE A 220 8.95 -10.51 -0.81
N LEU A 221 9.09 -11.58 -1.57
CA LEU A 221 7.98 -12.31 -2.15
C LEU A 221 7.69 -13.58 -1.36
N GLN A 222 6.46 -14.08 -1.43
CA GLN A 222 6.07 -15.37 -0.90
C GLN A 222 6.95 -16.49 -1.47
N LYS A 223 7.35 -16.41 -2.73
CA LYS A 223 8.33 -17.36 -3.28
C LYS A 223 9.71 -17.29 -2.62
N ASP A 224 10.11 -16.14 -2.06
CA ASP A 224 11.36 -15.99 -1.32
C ASP A 224 11.24 -16.62 0.08
N ILE A 225 10.02 -16.71 0.63
CA ILE A 225 9.72 -17.47 1.86
C ILE A 225 9.92 -18.98 1.63
N TYR A 226 9.50 -19.48 0.46
CA TYR A 226 9.65 -20.89 0.09
C TYR A 226 11.06 -21.27 -0.38
N ASP A 227 11.85 -20.30 -0.84
CA ASP A 227 13.20 -20.53 -1.37
C ASP A 227 14.24 -20.49 -0.24
N LEU A 228 14.83 -21.65 0.08
CA LEU A 228 15.87 -21.76 1.12
C LEU A 228 17.11 -20.92 0.80
N GLU A 229 17.41 -20.70 -0.48
CA GLU A 229 18.59 -19.91 -0.88
C GLU A 229 18.35 -18.40 -0.71
N ALA A 230 17.09 -17.97 -0.58
CA ALA A 230 16.75 -16.57 -0.38
C ALA A 230 16.95 -16.09 1.06
N GLY A 231 17.03 -17.01 2.04
CA GLY A 231 17.31 -16.70 3.45
C GLY A 231 16.15 -16.14 4.26
N PHE A 232 14.96 -15.96 3.67
CA PHE A 232 13.75 -15.45 4.34
C PHE A 232 12.83 -16.57 4.82
N ASN A 233 13.36 -17.72 5.21
CA ASN A 233 12.55 -18.87 5.55
C ASN A 233 12.04 -18.74 7.00
N PRO A 234 10.72 -18.69 7.23
CA PRO A 234 10.18 -18.65 8.58
C PRO A 234 10.46 -19.93 9.35
N VAL A 235 10.83 -19.79 10.63
CA VAL A 235 10.97 -20.92 11.54
C VAL A 235 9.63 -21.13 12.25
N SER A 236 9.09 -22.35 12.25
CA SER A 236 7.85 -22.64 12.98
C SER A 236 8.03 -22.35 14.47
N LEU A 237 7.04 -21.71 15.11
CA LEU A 237 7.09 -21.34 16.52
C LEU A 237 7.38 -22.54 17.41
N GLY A 238 6.71 -23.67 17.17
CA GLY A 238 6.96 -24.92 17.90
C GLY A 238 8.36 -25.50 17.67
N GLU A 239 8.92 -25.35 16.46
CA GLU A 239 10.29 -25.79 16.15
C GLU A 239 11.33 -24.94 16.87
N LEU A 240 11.14 -23.62 16.85
CA LEU A 240 12.01 -22.66 17.49
C LEU A 240 12.15 -22.94 19.00
N LEU A 241 11.05 -23.32 19.66
CA LEU A 241 11.04 -23.65 21.10
C LEU A 241 11.73 -24.97 21.48
N TYR A 242 12.16 -25.79 20.50
CA TYR A 242 13.05 -26.93 20.78
C TYR A 242 14.53 -26.54 20.86
N LEU A 243 14.89 -25.34 20.40
CA LEU A 243 16.25 -24.83 20.51
C LEU A 243 16.56 -24.38 21.93
N THR A 244 17.85 -24.17 22.21
CA THR A 244 18.24 -23.60 23.50
C THR A 244 17.88 -22.12 23.56
N ASP A 245 17.63 -21.59 24.76
CA ASP A 245 17.33 -20.16 24.96
C ASP A 245 18.39 -19.25 24.30
N GLN A 246 19.66 -19.66 24.36
CA GLN A 246 20.77 -18.93 23.75
C GLN A 246 20.66 -18.87 22.21
N ASP A 247 20.27 -19.98 21.57
CA ASP A 247 20.12 -20.02 20.11
C ASP A 247 18.92 -19.18 19.66
N ILE A 248 17.81 -19.22 20.42
CA ILE A 248 16.63 -18.38 20.16
C ILE A 248 17.00 -16.90 20.30
N GLN A 249 17.72 -16.54 21.36
CA GLN A 249 18.19 -15.17 21.58
C GLN A 249 19.12 -14.70 20.47
N GLN A 250 20.04 -15.54 20.01
CA GLN A 250 20.91 -15.22 18.87
C GLN A 250 20.11 -15.09 17.57
N PHE A 251 19.08 -15.91 17.37
CA PHE A 251 18.23 -15.84 16.19
C PHE A 251 17.49 -14.49 16.07
N VAL A 252 17.07 -13.91 17.19
CA VAL A 252 16.27 -12.67 17.23
C VAL A 252 17.08 -11.39 17.47
N ALA A 253 18.32 -11.50 17.96
CA ALA A 253 19.15 -10.37 18.37
C ALA A 253 19.37 -9.36 17.25
N ASP A 254 19.09 -8.07 17.52
CA ASP A 254 19.25 -6.97 16.55
C ASP A 254 18.46 -7.13 15.23
N LYS A 255 17.39 -7.93 15.23
CA LYS A 255 16.52 -8.12 14.05
C LYS A 255 15.13 -7.53 14.23
N VAL A 256 14.45 -7.28 13.11
CA VAL A 256 12.99 -7.09 13.10
C VAL A 256 12.35 -8.46 13.10
N ILE A 257 11.67 -8.81 14.19
CA ILE A 257 10.92 -10.06 14.30
C ILE A 257 9.54 -9.86 13.70
N VAL A 258 9.10 -10.79 12.86
CA VAL A 258 7.73 -10.86 12.36
C VAL A 258 7.16 -12.23 12.70
N ILE A 259 6.13 -12.24 13.55
CA ILE A 259 5.44 -13.45 14.02
C ILE A 259 4.05 -13.47 13.39
N GLY A 260 3.70 -14.53 12.67
CA GLY A 260 2.37 -14.67 12.07
C GLY A 260 2.24 -15.92 11.22
N ASP A 261 1.09 -16.07 10.54
CA ASP A 261 0.84 -17.20 9.65
C ASP A 261 1.41 -16.91 8.25
N PHE A 262 2.51 -17.59 7.91
CA PHE A 262 3.19 -17.40 6.62
C PHE A 262 2.73 -18.38 5.52
N PHE A 263 1.87 -19.35 5.81
CA PHE A 263 1.64 -20.50 4.91
C PHE A 263 0.19 -20.94 4.69
N GLU A 264 -0.71 -20.80 5.67
CA GLU A 264 -2.00 -21.52 5.63
C GLU A 264 -3.21 -20.56 5.65
N ASN A 265 -3.49 -19.96 6.81
CA ASN A 265 -4.82 -19.37 7.06
C ASN A 265 -4.91 -17.90 6.65
N ASP A 266 -3.77 -17.21 6.50
CA ASP A 266 -3.70 -15.77 6.28
C ASP A 266 -3.08 -15.42 4.91
N MET A 267 -3.60 -16.04 3.84
CA MET A 267 -3.08 -15.93 2.49
C MET A 267 -3.99 -15.06 1.61
N HIS A 268 -3.42 -14.04 0.96
CA HIS A 268 -4.19 -13.01 0.25
C HIS A 268 -3.69 -12.81 -1.17
N GLU A 269 -4.60 -12.55 -2.11
CA GLU A 269 -4.21 -12.18 -3.47
C GLU A 269 -3.53 -10.80 -3.48
N THR A 270 -2.38 -10.70 -4.12
CA THR A 270 -1.68 -9.42 -4.33
C THR A 270 -1.44 -9.18 -5.82
N VAL A 271 -0.74 -8.08 -6.14
CA VAL A 271 -0.37 -7.75 -7.52
C VAL A 271 0.39 -8.89 -8.20
N LEU A 272 1.30 -9.57 -7.49
CA LEU A 272 2.23 -10.52 -8.10
C LEU A 272 1.86 -11.98 -7.85
N GLU A 273 1.36 -12.30 -6.66
CA GLU A 273 1.11 -13.67 -6.20
C GLU A 273 0.17 -13.70 -4.99
N ILE A 274 -0.16 -14.89 -4.52
CA ILE A 274 -0.79 -15.07 -3.21
C ILE A 274 0.28 -14.89 -2.15
N THR A 275 0.07 -14.00 -1.19
CA THR A 275 1.06 -13.56 -0.22
C THR A 275 0.47 -13.62 1.19
N ALA A 276 1.27 -14.08 2.15
CA ALA A 276 0.87 -14.11 3.55
C ALA A 276 0.67 -12.70 4.12
N GLY A 277 -0.33 -12.50 4.98
CA GLY A 277 -0.62 -11.23 5.67
C GLY A 277 0.61 -10.62 6.37
N PRO A 278 1.40 -11.37 7.15
CA PRO A 278 2.59 -10.85 7.82
C PRO A 278 3.62 -10.32 6.81
N LEU A 279 3.68 -10.93 5.63
CA LEU A 279 4.59 -10.52 4.55
C LEU A 279 4.09 -9.26 3.82
N ILE A 280 2.77 -9.07 3.72
CA ILE A 280 2.17 -7.83 3.23
C ILE A 280 2.52 -6.68 4.18
N LEU A 281 2.38 -6.88 5.49
CA LEU A 281 2.77 -5.89 6.51
C LEU A 281 4.27 -5.57 6.43
N LEU A 282 5.11 -6.59 6.29
CA LEU A 282 6.56 -6.41 6.18
C LEU A 282 6.94 -5.62 4.92
N ASN A 283 6.35 -5.92 3.75
CA ASN A 283 6.63 -5.16 2.52
C ASN A 283 6.11 -3.72 2.59
N ALA A 284 4.99 -3.48 3.27
CA ALA A 284 4.50 -2.12 3.51
C ALA A 284 5.47 -1.34 4.40
N PHE A 285 6.01 -1.97 5.44
CA PHE A 285 7.06 -1.39 6.28
C PHE A 285 8.34 -1.12 5.47
N LEU A 286 8.79 -2.07 4.66
CA LEU A 286 9.98 -1.90 3.80
C LEU A 286 9.81 -0.78 2.77
N SER A 287 8.59 -0.59 2.24
CA SER A 287 8.28 0.52 1.34
C SER A 287 8.46 1.88 2.02
N LEU A 288 8.20 1.98 3.34
CA LEU A 288 8.48 3.18 4.12
C LEU A 288 9.98 3.38 4.37
N ILE A 289 10.69 2.31 4.74
CA ILE A 289 12.15 2.35 4.96
C ILE A 289 12.91 2.78 3.70
N HIS A 290 12.48 2.31 2.53
CA HIS A 290 13.12 2.62 1.25
C HIS A 290 12.56 3.87 0.57
N ASN A 291 11.70 4.63 1.25
CA ASN A 291 11.22 5.91 0.74
C ASN A 291 10.46 5.77 -0.60
N ASP A 292 9.84 4.61 -0.85
CA ASP A 292 9.19 4.24 -2.11
C ASP A 292 7.92 5.08 -2.42
N THR A 293 7.48 5.88 -1.45
CA THR A 293 6.20 6.59 -1.47
C THR A 293 6.37 8.11 -1.50
N ILE A 294 7.61 8.59 -1.57
CA ILE A 294 7.92 10.02 -1.43
C ILE A 294 7.56 10.81 -2.67
N ILE A 295 6.83 11.90 -2.44
CA ILE A 295 6.58 12.94 -3.42
C ILE A 295 7.63 14.02 -3.27
N ASN A 296 8.49 14.14 -4.28
CA ASN A 296 9.48 15.21 -4.37
C ASN A 296 9.02 16.35 -5.33
N PRO A 297 9.66 17.53 -5.29
CA PRO A 297 9.32 18.65 -6.18
C PRO A 297 9.42 18.33 -7.69
N TRP A 298 10.27 17.38 -8.07
CA TRP A 298 10.43 16.98 -9.48
C TRP A 298 9.21 16.25 -10.02
N PHE A 299 8.52 15.47 -9.18
CA PHE A 299 7.24 14.87 -9.52
C PHE A 299 6.20 15.95 -9.89
N PHE A 300 6.10 17.01 -9.09
CA PHE A 300 5.20 18.14 -9.41
C PHE A 300 5.56 18.83 -10.72
N LEU A 301 6.86 19.01 -10.98
CA LEU A 301 7.33 19.63 -12.24
C LEU A 301 6.98 18.77 -13.45
N LEU A 302 7.16 17.45 -13.36
CA LEU A 302 6.79 16.50 -14.42
C LEU A 302 5.29 16.55 -14.70
N LEU A 303 4.45 16.49 -13.66
CA LEU A 303 3.01 16.62 -13.81
C LEU A 303 2.61 17.98 -14.41
N ALA A 304 3.22 19.07 -13.94
CA ALA A 304 2.93 20.40 -14.46
C ALA A 304 3.29 20.53 -15.95
N ALA A 305 4.41 19.95 -16.38
CA ALA A 305 4.82 19.91 -17.78
C ALA A 305 3.85 19.07 -18.63
N ALA A 306 3.54 17.85 -18.19
CA ALA A 306 2.64 16.95 -18.90
C ALA A 306 1.23 17.55 -19.02
N TYR A 307 0.65 18.02 -17.91
CA TYR A 307 -0.70 18.60 -17.91
C TYR A 307 -0.74 19.98 -18.54
N GLY A 308 0.34 20.76 -18.50
CA GLY A 308 0.48 21.99 -19.28
C GLY A 308 0.41 21.72 -20.78
N TYR A 309 1.10 20.68 -21.25
CA TYR A 309 1.05 20.25 -22.64
C TYR A 309 -0.35 19.74 -23.04
N LEU A 310 -0.98 18.89 -22.22
CA LEU A 310 -2.34 18.41 -22.50
C LEU A 310 -3.38 19.53 -22.48
N SER A 311 -3.24 20.50 -21.56
CA SER A 311 -4.09 21.69 -21.52
C SER A 311 -3.88 22.56 -22.77
N TYR A 312 -2.64 22.70 -23.24
CA TYR A 312 -2.34 23.38 -24.49
C TYR A 312 -3.01 22.69 -25.69
N MET A 313 -2.95 21.35 -25.76
CA MET A 313 -3.67 20.58 -26.78
C MET A 313 -5.18 20.84 -26.73
N ALA A 314 -5.78 20.81 -25.54
CA ALA A 314 -7.22 20.99 -25.36
C ALA A 314 -7.72 22.42 -25.67
N PHE A 315 -6.90 23.47 -25.53
CA PHE A 315 -7.33 24.86 -25.74
C PHE A 315 -6.81 25.53 -27.01
N ALA A 316 -5.67 25.09 -27.57
CA ALA A 316 -4.99 25.80 -28.66
C ALA A 316 -5.05 25.04 -29.99
N GLU A 317 -4.47 23.84 -30.04
CA GLU A 317 -4.28 23.10 -31.30
C GLU A 317 -5.41 22.12 -31.59
N GLY A 318 -6.14 21.67 -30.56
CA GLY A 318 -6.99 20.48 -30.65
C GLY A 318 -6.16 19.20 -30.79
N ASP A 319 -6.82 18.06 -30.68
CA ASP A 319 -6.14 16.76 -30.67
C ASP A 319 -5.32 16.47 -31.96
N LEU A 320 -4.03 16.13 -31.79
CA LEU A 320 -3.07 15.85 -32.87
C LEU A 320 -3.46 14.63 -33.74
N ILE A 321 -3.97 13.56 -33.13
CA ILE A 321 -4.40 12.35 -33.84
C ILE A 321 -5.75 12.62 -34.54
N GLU A 322 -6.67 13.36 -33.89
CA GLU A 322 -7.93 13.77 -34.52
C GLU A 322 -7.68 14.61 -35.79
N GLN A 323 -6.70 15.52 -35.76
CA GLN A 323 -6.31 16.30 -36.94
C GLN A 323 -5.74 15.44 -38.07
N LYS A 324 -4.91 14.43 -37.76
CA LYS A 324 -4.40 13.48 -38.76
C LYS A 324 -5.50 12.60 -39.33
N ILE A 325 -6.41 12.11 -38.50
CA ILE A 325 -7.53 11.25 -38.91
C ILE A 325 -8.60 12.05 -39.67
N LYS A 326 -8.80 13.35 -39.41
CA LYS A 326 -9.67 14.21 -40.23
C LYS A 326 -9.28 14.21 -41.72
N LYS A 327 -8.02 13.95 -42.06
CA LYS A 327 -7.55 13.82 -43.45
C LYS A 327 -7.98 12.50 -44.09
N LEU A 328 -8.18 11.46 -43.30
CA LEU A 328 -8.84 10.24 -43.75
C LEU A 328 -10.36 10.44 -43.66
N LYS A 329 -11.13 10.10 -44.69
CA LYS A 329 -12.61 10.20 -44.69
C LYS A 329 -13.25 9.15 -43.77
N SER A 330 -12.84 9.09 -42.51
CA SER A 330 -13.28 8.09 -41.54
C SER A 330 -14.64 8.44 -40.92
N LEU A 331 -15.32 7.40 -40.45
CA LEU A 331 -16.63 7.46 -39.76
C LEU A 331 -16.54 8.33 -38.49
N LYS A 332 -17.63 9.05 -38.17
CA LYS A 332 -17.67 9.98 -37.01
C LYS A 332 -17.22 9.35 -35.70
N MET A 333 -17.58 8.08 -35.44
CA MET A 333 -17.19 7.34 -34.23
C MET A 333 -15.66 7.23 -34.07
N THR A 334 -14.93 6.97 -35.16
CA THR A 334 -13.46 6.82 -35.11
C THR A 334 -12.75 8.10 -34.72
N ARG A 335 -13.34 9.28 -35.01
CA ARG A 335 -12.76 10.58 -34.63
C ARG A 335 -12.92 10.85 -33.14
N TYR A 336 -14.06 10.46 -32.55
CA TYR A 336 -14.30 10.60 -31.11
C TYR A 336 -13.35 9.70 -30.30
N LEU A 337 -13.21 8.45 -30.71
CA LEU A 337 -12.29 7.50 -30.08
C LEU A 337 -10.82 7.93 -30.22
N ALA A 338 -10.45 8.49 -31.37
CA ALA A 338 -9.10 9.01 -31.59
C ALA A 338 -8.75 10.18 -30.66
N GLY A 339 -9.72 11.08 -30.42
CA GLY A 339 -9.56 12.19 -29.48
C GLY A 339 -9.23 11.71 -28.06
N PHE A 340 -9.96 10.72 -27.58
CA PHE A 340 -9.69 10.13 -26.28
C PHE A 340 -8.34 9.38 -26.25
N ALA A 341 -8.01 8.65 -27.32
CA ALA A 341 -6.80 7.84 -27.40
C ALA A 341 -5.51 8.66 -27.27
N SER A 342 -5.45 9.90 -27.78
CA SER A 342 -4.25 10.73 -27.65
C SER A 342 -3.97 11.11 -26.20
N TYR A 343 -4.98 11.59 -25.47
CA TYR A 343 -4.85 11.92 -24.05
C TYR A 343 -4.45 10.68 -23.26
N PHE A 344 -5.13 9.56 -23.51
CA PHE A 344 -4.84 8.28 -22.87
C PHE A 344 -3.39 7.82 -23.10
N LEU A 345 -2.89 7.91 -24.34
CA LEU A 345 -1.52 7.51 -24.68
C LEU A 345 -0.46 8.38 -23.99
N ILE A 346 -0.62 9.70 -24.02
CA ILE A 346 0.32 10.63 -23.36
C ILE A 346 0.33 10.41 -21.85
N LEU A 347 -0.85 10.22 -21.25
CA LEU A 347 -0.99 9.94 -19.81
C LEU A 347 -0.44 8.56 -19.44
N THR A 348 -0.57 7.56 -20.31
CA THR A 348 0.06 6.24 -20.11
C THR A 348 1.57 6.36 -20.06
N ILE A 349 2.17 7.06 -21.02
CA ILE A 349 3.62 7.34 -21.02
C ILE A 349 4.02 8.11 -19.77
N THR A 350 3.23 9.12 -19.39
CA THR A 350 3.47 9.89 -18.17
C THR A 350 3.42 8.99 -16.93
N SER A 351 2.44 8.09 -16.82
CA SER A 351 2.31 7.15 -15.70
C SER A 351 3.48 6.15 -15.62
N ILE A 352 3.95 5.67 -16.77
CA ILE A 352 5.15 4.82 -16.83
C ILE A 352 6.37 5.63 -16.35
N LEU A 353 6.56 6.85 -16.84
CA LEU A 353 7.67 7.71 -16.42
C LEU A 353 7.60 8.04 -14.93
N THR A 354 6.42 8.33 -14.39
CA THR A 354 6.27 8.61 -12.96
C THR A 354 6.57 7.40 -12.10
N PHE A 355 6.23 6.19 -12.57
CA PHE A 355 6.62 4.96 -11.89
C PHE A 355 8.14 4.77 -11.90
N TRP A 356 8.80 4.86 -13.04
CA TRP A 356 10.25 4.62 -13.12
C TRP A 356 11.08 5.66 -12.36
N LEU A 357 10.61 6.91 -12.28
CA LEU A 357 11.34 8.00 -11.65
C LEU A 357 10.98 8.21 -10.17
N PHE A 358 9.75 7.86 -9.77
CA PHE A 358 9.20 8.21 -8.45
C PHE A 358 8.45 7.06 -7.78
N ASN A 359 8.35 5.88 -8.41
CA ASN A 359 7.53 4.75 -7.95
C ASN A 359 6.05 5.11 -7.72
N ILE A 360 5.53 6.06 -8.51
CA ILE A 360 4.16 6.56 -8.38
C ILE A 360 3.39 6.33 -9.68
N HIS A 361 2.21 5.72 -9.57
CA HIS A 361 1.25 5.62 -10.67
C HIS A 361 0.18 6.71 -10.58
N ILE A 362 -0.24 7.20 -11.75
CA ILE A 362 -1.37 8.13 -11.87
C ILE A 362 -2.58 7.44 -12.49
N ASN A 363 -3.77 7.93 -12.16
CA ASN A 363 -5.06 7.44 -12.67
C ASN A 363 -5.29 7.88 -14.13
N VAL A 364 -4.73 7.14 -15.09
CA VAL A 364 -4.73 7.50 -16.52
C VAL A 364 -6.14 7.67 -17.08
N PHE A 365 -7.06 6.73 -16.83
CA PHE A 365 -8.39 6.73 -17.40
C PHE A 365 -9.23 7.97 -17.05
N PHE A 366 -9.38 8.30 -15.76
CA PHE A 366 -10.19 9.47 -15.36
C PHE A 366 -9.59 10.79 -15.81
N ILE A 367 -8.27 10.89 -15.76
CA ILE A 367 -7.56 12.10 -16.20
C ILE A 367 -7.74 12.27 -17.71
N ALA A 368 -7.68 11.18 -18.49
CA ALA A 368 -7.95 11.21 -19.93
C ALA A 368 -9.40 11.62 -20.23
N ILE A 369 -10.38 11.11 -19.48
CA ILE A 369 -11.79 11.52 -19.61
C ILE A 369 -11.95 13.02 -19.32
N ALA A 370 -11.34 13.53 -18.25
CA ALA A 370 -11.42 14.93 -17.88
C ALA A 370 -10.86 15.84 -18.98
N PHE A 371 -9.69 15.52 -19.54
CA PHE A 371 -9.13 16.26 -20.67
C PHE A 371 -9.98 16.15 -21.94
N TYR A 372 -10.52 14.97 -22.23
CA TYR A 372 -11.40 14.77 -23.38
C TYR A 372 -12.68 15.62 -23.29
N ILE A 373 -13.32 15.66 -22.12
CA ILE A 373 -14.50 16.50 -21.88
C ILE A 373 -14.12 17.98 -22.01
N LEU A 374 -13.00 18.39 -21.44
CA LEU A 374 -12.50 19.76 -21.52
C LEU A 374 -12.29 20.22 -22.97
N ASP A 375 -11.67 19.39 -23.79
CA ASP A 375 -11.45 19.67 -25.22
C ASP A 375 -12.78 19.80 -25.99
N ARG A 376 -13.77 18.96 -25.69
CA ARG A 376 -15.10 19.10 -26.30
C ARG A 376 -15.82 20.39 -25.86
N LEU A 377 -15.71 20.76 -24.59
CA LEU A 377 -16.28 22.00 -24.07
C LEU A 377 -15.57 23.24 -24.63
N SER A 378 -14.24 23.23 -24.68
CA SER A 378 -13.45 24.30 -25.28
C SER A 378 -13.84 24.48 -26.75
N ALA A 379 -14.02 23.37 -27.48
CA ALA A 379 -14.38 23.44 -28.87
C ALA A 379 -15.77 24.06 -29.09
N LEU A 380 -16.74 23.71 -28.25
CA LEU A 380 -18.10 24.28 -28.30
C LEU A 380 -18.12 25.79 -28.00
N ILE A 381 -17.32 26.24 -27.04
CA ILE A 381 -17.28 27.65 -26.61
C ILE A 381 -16.50 28.49 -27.63
N PHE A 382 -15.35 28.02 -28.09
CA PHE A 382 -14.42 28.82 -28.89
C PHE A 382 -14.62 28.67 -30.40
N TYR A 383 -14.91 27.48 -30.95
CA TYR A 383 -15.13 27.34 -32.41
C TYR A 383 -16.46 27.92 -32.88
N ARG A 384 -17.45 28.06 -31.99
CA ARG A 384 -18.73 28.74 -32.32
C ARG A 384 -18.59 30.25 -32.51
N THR A 385 -17.42 30.82 -32.16
CA THR A 385 -17.12 32.26 -32.28
C THR A 385 -16.21 32.63 -33.45
N SER A 386 -15.74 31.64 -34.22
CA SER A 386 -15.02 31.90 -35.47
C SER A 386 -16.01 31.78 -36.62
N PRO A 387 -16.60 32.88 -37.14
CA PRO A 387 -17.41 32.79 -38.34
C PRO A 387 -16.53 32.17 -39.42
N SER A 388 -17.06 31.16 -40.10
CA SER A 388 -16.46 30.65 -41.32
C SER A 388 -16.11 31.84 -42.20
N LYS A 389 -14.82 32.16 -42.33
CA LYS A 389 -14.36 32.97 -43.45
C LYS A 389 -14.59 32.11 -44.69
N SER A 390 -15.80 32.23 -45.24
CA SER A 390 -16.10 31.90 -46.64
C SER A 390 -15.44 32.95 -47.53
#